data_AF-U2X308-F1
#
_entry.id   AF-U2X308-F1
#
_cell.length_a   1.000
_cell.length_b   1.000
_cell.length_c   1.000
_cell.angle_alpha   90.00
_cell.angle_beta   90.00
_cell.angle_gamma   90.00
#
_symmetry.space_group_name_H-M   'P 1'
#
loop_
_entity.id
_entity.type
_entity.pdbx_description
1 polymer ?
#
loop_
_entity_poly.entity_id
_entity_poly.type
_entity_poly.pdbx_seq_one_letter_code
_entity_poly.pdbx_strand_id
1 'polypeptide(L)'
;MPDGLLLLDLRDYNESNGSIFGQALHIPVAYLKRHARDIPPKPLHIIVQDDIEKNVGIRLLRRYGYEVNSYSITACDCQERGRTSRWNITKRSKTA
;
A
#
# COMPACT_ATOMS: atom_id res chain seq x y z
N MET A 1 4.82 10.95 -11.75
CA MET A 1 3.98 9.73 -11.76
C MET A 1 4.06 9.16 -13.16
N PRO A 2 4.20 7.84 -13.35
CA PRO A 2 4.20 7.26 -14.68
C PRO A 2 2.86 7.53 -15.37
N ASP A 3 2.91 7.90 -16.65
CA ASP A 3 1.71 8.19 -17.44
C ASP A 3 0.87 6.91 -17.57
N GLY A 4 -0.39 6.96 -17.10
CA GLY A 4 -1.36 5.87 -17.27
C GLY A 4 -1.74 5.08 -16.02
N LEU A 5 -1.09 5.30 -14.86
CA LEU A 5 -1.50 4.71 -13.59
C LEU A 5 -2.65 5.51 -12.95
N LEU A 6 -3.66 4.81 -12.44
CA LEU A 6 -4.69 5.41 -11.58
C LEU A 6 -4.20 5.38 -10.12
N LEU A 7 -4.20 6.55 -9.48
CA LEU A 7 -3.94 6.67 -8.05
C LEU A 7 -5.21 6.33 -7.27
N LEU A 8 -5.10 5.33 -6.39
CA LEU A 8 -6.20 4.87 -5.54
C LEU A 8 -5.78 4.97 -4.08
N ASP A 9 -6.37 5.90 -3.34
CA ASP A 9 -6.17 6.03 -1.89
C ASP A 9 -7.11 5.08 -1.17
N LEU A 10 -6.56 4.14 -0.41
CA LEU A 10 -7.28 3.11 0.31
C LEU A 10 -7.41 3.38 1.81
N ARG A 11 -6.83 4.47 2.30
CA ARG A 11 -6.82 4.82 3.72
C ARG A 11 -8.22 5.15 4.21
N ASP A 12 -8.46 4.99 5.50
CA ASP A 12 -9.69 5.46 6.13
C ASP A 12 -9.86 6.99 5.99
N TYR A 13 -11.11 7.46 5.89
CA TYR A 13 -11.41 8.89 5.74
C TYR A 13 -10.86 9.76 6.88
N ASN A 14 -10.68 9.18 8.07
CA ASN A 14 -10.11 9.88 9.22
C ASN A 14 -8.58 10.05 9.13
N GLU A 15 -7.91 9.26 8.30
CA GLU A 15 -6.45 9.28 8.08
C GLU A 15 -6.05 10.18 6.89
N SER A 16 -7.02 10.62 6.08
CA SER A 16 -6.80 11.52 4.94
C SER A 16 -6.84 12.99 5.37
N ASN A 17 -5.87 13.43 6.18
CA ASN A 17 -5.73 14.83 6.59
C ASN A 17 -5.26 15.70 5.40
N GLY A 18 -6.20 16.06 4.53
CA GLY A 18 -5.94 16.75 3.26
C GLY A 18 -5.32 15.79 2.25
N SER A 19 -6.02 15.53 1.15
CA SER A 19 -5.48 14.68 0.09
C SER A 19 -4.21 15.31 -0.49
N ILE A 20 -3.05 14.85 0.00
CA ILE A 20 -1.72 15.17 -0.56
C ILE A 20 -1.68 14.73 -2.04
N PHE A 21 -2.55 13.79 -2.40
CA PHE A 21 -2.72 13.24 -3.73
C PHE A 21 -4.02 13.77 -4.35
N GLY A 22 -4.09 15.05 -4.68
CA GLY A 22 -5.32 15.71 -5.18
C GLY A 22 -5.96 15.10 -6.45
N GLN A 23 -5.31 14.13 -7.09
CA GLN A 23 -5.83 13.36 -8.25
C GLN A 23 -6.14 11.89 -7.91
N ALA A 24 -5.98 11.45 -6.65
CA ALA A 24 -6.27 10.10 -6.23
C ALA A 24 -7.77 9.88 -6.02
N LEU A 25 -8.27 8.74 -6.49
CA LEU A 25 -9.60 8.26 -6.15
C LEU A 25 -9.56 7.71 -4.72
N HIS A 26 -10.36 8.26 -3.81
CA HIS A 26 -10.32 7.86 -2.40
C HIS A 26 -11.46 6.88 -2.07
N ILE A 27 -11.09 5.60 -1.86
CA ILE A 27 -12.01 4.51 -1.52
C ILE A 27 -11.35 3.67 -0.43
N PRO A 28 -11.72 3.84 0.85
CA PRO A 28 -11.12 3.06 1.93
C PRO A 28 -11.26 1.56 1.70
N VAL A 29 -10.34 0.73 2.23
CA VAL A 29 -10.39 -0.74 2.04
C VAL A 29 -11.75 -1.33 2.41
N ALA A 30 -12.37 -0.85 3.49
CA ALA A 30 -13.69 -1.28 3.95
C ALA A 30 -14.82 -0.99 2.94
N TYR A 31 -14.61 -0.05 2.02
CA TYR A 31 -15.57 0.41 1.01
C TYR A 31 -15.34 -0.20 -0.37
N LEU A 32 -14.19 -0.88 -0.59
CA LEU A 32 -13.88 -1.53 -1.87
C LEU A 32 -14.96 -2.47 -2.35
N LYS A 33 -15.58 -3.27 -1.47
CA LYS A 33 -16.64 -4.21 -1.88
C LYS A 33 -17.85 -3.50 -2.52
N ARG A 34 -18.16 -2.28 -2.07
CA ARG A 34 -19.30 -1.50 -2.58
C ARG A 34 -18.96 -0.75 -3.86
N HIS A 35 -17.75 -0.21 -3.94
CA HIS A 35 -17.34 0.71 -5.00
C HIS A 35 -16.34 0.12 -5.99
N ALA A 36 -16.02 -1.18 -5.90
CA ALA A 36 -15.06 -1.81 -6.80
C ALA A 36 -15.42 -1.55 -8.27
N ARG A 37 -16.70 -1.62 -8.64
CA ARG A 37 -17.17 -1.41 -10.02
C ARG A 37 -16.99 0.02 -10.53
N ASP A 38 -16.86 0.98 -9.62
CA ASP A 38 -16.69 2.40 -9.96
C ASP A 38 -15.22 2.73 -10.29
N ILE A 39 -14.30 1.80 -9.97
CA ILE A 39 -12.87 1.96 -10.25
C ILE A 39 -12.62 1.69 -11.74
N PRO A 40 -12.07 2.66 -12.49
CA PRO A 40 -11.69 2.46 -13.89
C PRO A 40 -10.73 1.27 -14.05
N PRO A 41 -10.87 0.45 -15.10
CA PRO A 41 -9.99 -0.69 -15.37
C PRO A 41 -8.64 -0.21 -15.91
N LYS A 42 -7.82 0.38 -15.04
CA LYS A 42 -6.47 0.87 -15.31
C LYS A 42 -5.49 0.24 -14.33
N PRO A 43 -4.20 0.12 -14.69
CA PRO A 43 -3.16 -0.22 -13.73
C PRO A 43 -3.20 0.71 -12.51
N LEU A 44 -3.17 0.14 -11.31
CA LEU A 44 -3.34 0.89 -10.06
C LEU A 44 -2.00 1.15 -9.38
N HIS A 45 -1.85 2.36 -8.85
CA HIS A 45 -0.93 2.68 -7.77
C HIS A 45 -1.75 2.96 -6.50
N ILE A 46 -1.60 2.11 -5.48
CA ILE A 46 -2.39 2.25 -4.25
C ILE A 46 -1.65 3.04 -3.17
N ILE A 47 -2.36 3.88 -2.43
CA ILE A 47 -1.86 4.60 -1.27
C ILE A 47 -2.54 4.00 -0.04
N VAL A 48 -1.75 3.63 0.97
CA VAL A 48 -2.20 2.91 2.17
C VAL A 48 -1.49 3.44 3.40
N GLN A 49 -2.06 3.20 4.57
CA GLN A 49 -1.51 3.61 5.85
C GLN A 49 -0.39 2.66 6.31
N ASP A 50 -0.61 1.34 6.21
CA ASP A 50 0.30 0.33 6.73
C ASP A 50 0.42 -0.92 5.84
N ASP A 51 1.26 -1.87 6.28
CA ASP A 51 1.51 -3.13 5.56
C ASP A 51 0.29 -4.08 5.56
N ILE A 52 -0.59 -4.00 6.56
CA ILE A 52 -1.80 -4.84 6.64
C ILE A 52 -2.79 -4.36 5.58
N GLU A 53 -3.07 -3.07 5.56
CA GLU A 53 -3.94 -2.41 4.60
C GLU A 53 -3.43 -2.62 3.17
N LYS A 54 -2.12 -2.50 2.94
CA LYS A 54 -1.46 -2.88 1.68
C LYS A 54 -1.85 -4.29 1.24
N ASN A 55 -1.62 -5.29 2.09
CA ASN A 55 -1.79 -6.69 1.73
C ASN A 55 -3.27 -7.02 1.48
N VAL A 56 -4.17 -6.52 2.33
CA VAL A 56 -5.62 -6.71 2.20
C VAL A 56 -6.13 -6.00 0.93
N GLY A 57 -5.74 -4.74 0.72
CA GLY A 57 -6.10 -3.94 -0.45
C GLY A 57 -5.70 -4.62 -1.75
N ILE A 58 -4.43 -5.02 -1.89
CA ILE A 58 -3.93 -5.72 -3.08
C ILE A 58 -4.71 -7.02 -3.34
N ARG A 59 -4.96 -7.81 -2.29
CA ARG A 59 -5.67 -9.10 -2.45
C ARG A 59 -7.12 -8.91 -2.90
N LEU A 60 -7.82 -7.91 -2.36
CA LEU A 60 -9.19 -7.59 -2.76
C LEU A 60 -9.24 -7.05 -4.18
N LEU A 61 -8.39 -6.09 -4.53
CA LEU A 61 -8.33 -5.51 -5.88
C LEU A 61 -8.03 -6.56 -6.95
N ARG A 62 -7.04 -7.43 -6.71
CA ARG A 62 -6.74 -8.55 -7.61
C ARG A 62 -7.89 -9.53 -7.73
N ARG A 63 -8.59 -9.83 -6.63
CA ARG A 63 -9.80 -10.67 -6.66
C ARG A 63 -10.91 -10.04 -7.50
N TYR A 64 -11.01 -8.71 -7.52
CA TYR A 64 -11.98 -7.98 -8.34
C TYR A 64 -11.53 -7.78 -9.80
N GLY A 65 -10.35 -8.27 -10.18
CA GLY A 65 -9.84 -8.20 -11.55
C GLY A 65 -8.96 -6.99 -11.86
N TYR A 66 -8.52 -6.24 -10.84
CA TYR A 66 -7.62 -5.09 -11.03
C TYR A 66 -6.14 -5.50 -10.99
N GLU A 67 -5.34 -4.85 -11.83
CA GLU A 67 -3.89 -4.93 -11.80
C GLU A 67 -3.33 -3.86 -10.84
N VAL A 68 -2.53 -4.28 -9.86
CA VAL A 68 -1.87 -3.37 -8.93
C VAL A 68 -0.36 -3.43 -9.17
N ASN A 69 0.20 -2.32 -9.68
CA ASN A 69 1.58 -2.25 -10.18
C ASN A 69 2.55 -1.73 -9.12
N SER A 70 2.07 -0.87 -8.22
CA SER A 70 2.90 -0.24 -7.18
C SER A 70 2.05 0.25 -6.02
N TYR A 71 2.72 0.60 -4.91
CA TYR A 71 2.07 1.11 -3.70
C TYR A 71 2.93 2.17 -3.00
N SER A 72 2.30 3.02 -2.20
CA SER A 72 2.92 3.96 -1.26
C SER A 72 2.32 3.77 0.14
N ILE A 73 3.16 3.72 1.17
CA ILE A 73 2.73 3.60 2.57
C ILE A 73 2.95 4.95 3.26
N THR A 74 1.91 5.58 3.81
CA THR A 74 1.99 6.92 4.43
C THR A 74 2.55 6.90 5.85
N ALA A 75 2.28 5.87 6.64
CA ALA A 75 2.84 5.72 7.99
C ALA A 75 4.21 5.00 7.99
N CYS A 76 4.96 5.10 6.90
CA CYS A 76 6.22 4.42 6.80
C CYS A 76 7.30 5.20 7.54
N ASP A 77 7.83 4.62 8.63
CA ASP A 77 9.05 5.04 9.31
C ASP A 77 10.31 4.72 8.46
N CYS A 78 10.27 4.97 7.15
CA CYS A 78 11.25 4.49 6.18
C CYS A 78 12.65 5.09 6.38
N GLN A 79 12.84 5.99 7.33
CA GLN A 79 14.13 6.59 7.62
C GLN A 79 15.09 5.64 8.38
N GLU A 80 14.61 4.50 8.91
CA GLU A 80 15.45 3.61 9.75
C GLU A 80 15.79 2.24 9.16
N ARG A 81 15.09 1.75 8.12
CA ARG A 81 15.43 0.45 7.50
C ARG A 81 16.70 0.48 6.66
N GLY A 82 17.30 1.67 6.46
CA GLY A 82 18.63 1.84 5.87
C GLY A 82 19.79 1.72 6.86
N ARG A 83 19.55 1.52 8.18
CA ARG A 83 20.62 1.56 9.20
C ARG A 83 20.66 0.41 10.20
N THR A 84 19.98 -0.70 9.95
CA THR A 84 20.08 -1.93 10.78
C THR A 84 20.66 -3.12 10.00
N SER A 85 21.74 -2.92 9.26
CA SER A 85 22.66 -3.98 8.83
C SER A 85 23.57 -4.49 9.96
N ARG A 86 23.07 -4.58 11.19
CA ARG A 86 23.87 -5.04 12.35
C ARG A 86 23.11 -5.88 13.36
N TRP A 87 22.12 -6.66 12.91
CA TRP A 87 21.55 -7.72 13.72
C TRP A 87 21.82 -9.09 13.06
N ASN A 88 22.72 -9.82 13.73
CA ASN A 88 22.83 -11.29 13.73
C ASN A 88 23.71 -11.97 12.65
N ILE A 89 25.02 -11.70 12.69
CA ILE A 89 26.03 -12.71 12.29
C ILE A 89 26.90 -13.04 13.52
N THR A 90 26.30 -13.69 14.52
CA THR A 90 27.06 -14.57 15.42
C THR A 90 26.16 -15.71 15.88
N LYS A 91 25.69 -16.50 14.92
CA LYS A 91 25.28 -17.88 15.16
C LYS A 91 26.24 -18.81 14.43
N ARG A 92 27.35 -19.13 15.10
CA ARG A 92 28.20 -20.34 14.96
C ARG A 92 29.02 -20.43 16.27
N SER A 93 29.14 -21.50 17.03
CA SER A 93 28.51 -22.82 17.14
C SER A 93 28.93 -23.34 18.54
N LYS A 94 28.06 -24.00 19.29
CA LYS A 94 28.50 -24.90 20.38
C LYS A 94 28.95 -26.20 19.72
N THR A 95 30.19 -26.60 19.95
CA THR A 95 30.64 -27.99 19.78
C THR A 95 31.36 -28.40 21.06
N ALA A 96 31.12 -29.64 21.48
CA ALA A 96 31.45 -30.26 22.75
C ALA A 96 32.96 -30.29 23.07
#